data_AF-A0A7G5ZDI7-F1
#
_entry.id   AF-A0A7G5ZDI7-F1
#
_cell.length_a   1.000
_cell.length_b   1.000
_cell.length_c   1.000
_cell.angle_alpha   90.00
_cell.angle_beta   90.00
_cell.angle_gamma   90.00
#
_symmetry.space_group_name_H-M   'P 1'
#
loop_
_entity.id
_entity.type
_entity.pdbx_description
1 polymer ?
#
loop_
_entity_poly.entity_id
_entity_poly.type
_entity_poly.pdbx_seq_one_letter_code
_entity_poly.pdbx_strand_id
1 'polypeptide(L)'
;MTSPCYRPSGRVPAVAYPIAFIVSSALLPFAWLYAWLIIHAPVVIKVFIAFGMSFAIGWLVKFLVAQGKVRNPAWASRAGTVLGLAGWYLGWCAWGALTMCALGREELGVIAGQIFVKLATQPWLLFRLAADTVPTGTTNLSGWPLSGIWLAGVWLLELAIHLMLPPLLARMRAEEPFCEATNAWAERILVRRRFHPVDAARTSAWLEADPQAIRAVLSPSAADGTKSHAEVILYRGGGLDAHVSVTNVHVSLGEKGQVNKRREAVVEYLRLPHTNVDALVGELLGQALGELGSEAAAALPVAPGLAAALAHLEAGRHAEASEAALPHVASGDVAVRSDARRICALACSRLGHWTSAARHFESLFDEEPSAHNALQLATTTVMAGSLQDGLEWIEQALAINAQSGELPRMTLLTSFVTALKQAGRAAEAMPYVDQIRLAYTELGSTDPTVLYARSMPFFSAFLANSLGFVRAALGPEQGRRWYAHMLPSLDAAGRAELDAWLASEFGPALSQA
;
A
#
# COMPACT_ATOMS: atom_id res chain seq x y z
N MET A 1 16.48 30.99 10.33
CA MET A 1 16.65 30.29 9.05
C MET A 1 15.91 28.96 9.15
N THR A 2 14.68 28.90 8.67
CA THR A 2 13.88 27.66 8.65
C THR A 2 14.48 26.74 7.59
N SER A 3 14.97 25.58 8.00
CA SER A 3 15.40 24.56 7.04
C SER A 3 14.22 24.22 6.11
N PRO A 4 14.45 24.09 4.79
CA PRO A 4 13.39 23.77 3.83
C PRO A 4 12.81 22.36 4.04
N CYS A 5 13.54 21.48 4.72
CA CYS A 5 13.08 20.14 5.09
C CYS A 5 12.52 20.08 6.50
N TYR A 6 11.56 19.18 6.71
CA TYR A 6 10.98 18.94 8.03
C TYR A 6 12.04 18.51 9.03
N ARG A 7 11.96 19.08 10.23
CA ARG A 7 12.76 18.68 11.39
C ARG A 7 11.84 18.37 12.56
N PRO A 8 11.95 17.19 13.18
CA PRO A 8 11.15 16.85 14.35
C PRO A 8 11.33 17.86 15.49
N SER A 9 10.24 18.19 16.18
CA SER A 9 10.24 19.21 17.25
C SER A 9 11.03 18.81 18.50
N GLY A 10 11.47 17.56 18.61
CA GLY A 10 12.19 17.03 19.77
C GLY A 10 11.32 16.76 20.99
N ARG A 11 9.99 16.96 20.89
CA ARG A 11 9.05 16.83 21.99
C ARG A 11 8.75 15.36 22.33
N VAL A 12 8.68 15.08 23.62
CA VAL A 12 8.22 13.79 24.17
C VAL A 12 7.02 14.08 25.06
N PRO A 13 5.79 13.84 24.59
CA PRO A 13 4.59 14.04 25.39
C PRO A 13 4.54 13.12 26.62
N ALA A 14 3.94 13.60 27.71
CA ALA A 14 3.80 12.81 28.94
C ALA A 14 3.00 11.50 28.75
N VAL A 15 2.09 11.45 27.75
CA VAL A 15 1.33 10.24 27.41
C VAL A 15 2.23 9.10 26.89
N ALA A 16 3.46 9.39 26.44
CA ALA A 16 4.39 8.37 26.00
C ALA A 16 4.83 7.43 27.14
N TYR A 17 4.93 7.91 28.38
CA TYR A 17 5.38 7.10 29.52
C TYR A 17 4.41 5.97 29.92
N PRO A 18 3.09 6.21 30.10
CA PRO A 18 2.16 5.12 30.37
C PRO A 18 2.05 4.14 29.20
N ILE A 19 2.14 4.60 27.94
CA ILE A 19 2.18 3.69 26.78
C ILE A 19 3.47 2.86 26.79
N ALA A 20 4.61 3.43 27.17
CA ALA A 20 5.87 2.70 27.29
C ALA A 20 5.78 1.61 28.35
N PHE A 21 5.09 1.88 29.46
CA PHE A 21 4.80 0.88 30.48
C PHE A 21 3.97 -0.27 29.90
N ILE A 22 2.87 0.03 29.19
CA ILE A 22 2.02 -0.99 28.55
C ILE A 22 2.83 -1.84 27.56
N VAL A 23 3.63 -1.21 26.70
CA VAL A 23 4.50 -1.91 25.74
C VAL A 23 5.55 -2.77 26.45
N SER A 24 6.11 -2.30 27.57
CA SER A 24 7.05 -3.09 28.38
C SER A 24 6.38 -4.33 28.97
N SER A 25 5.15 -4.20 29.49
CA SER A 25 4.38 -5.34 30.01
C SER A 25 4.06 -6.35 28.91
N ALA A 26 3.78 -5.89 27.69
CA ALA A 26 3.53 -6.75 26.54
C ALA A 26 4.74 -7.64 26.20
N LEU A 27 5.97 -7.27 26.57
CA LEU A 27 7.15 -8.12 26.31
C LEU A 27 7.10 -9.47 27.02
N LEU A 28 6.37 -9.58 28.14
CA LEU A 28 6.28 -10.81 28.93
C LEU A 28 5.67 -11.99 28.14
N PRO A 29 4.45 -11.91 27.60
CA PRO A 29 3.90 -13.00 26.80
C PRO A 29 4.74 -13.30 25.55
N PHE A 30 5.32 -12.28 24.92
CA PHE A 30 6.22 -12.48 23.78
C PHE A 30 7.49 -13.25 24.16
N ALA A 31 8.06 -13.01 25.33
CA ALA A 31 9.23 -13.74 25.83
C ALA A 31 8.95 -15.25 26.00
N TRP A 32 7.79 -15.60 26.56
CA TRP A 32 7.37 -17.00 26.70
C TRP A 32 7.10 -17.67 25.36
N LEU A 33 6.43 -16.98 24.44
CA LEU A 33 6.19 -17.48 23.08
C LEU A 33 7.51 -17.70 22.33
N TYR A 34 8.43 -16.74 22.41
CA TYR A 34 9.77 -16.84 21.84
C TYR A 34 10.54 -18.06 22.35
N ALA A 35 10.58 -18.21 23.67
CA ALA A 35 11.25 -19.33 24.33
C ALA A 35 10.67 -20.68 23.88
N TRP A 36 9.34 -20.81 23.85
CA TRP A 36 8.65 -22.00 23.38
C TRP A 36 9.01 -22.31 21.92
N LEU A 37 8.97 -21.31 21.04
CA LEU A 37 9.31 -21.47 19.62
C LEU A 37 10.77 -21.94 19.43
N ILE A 38 11.73 -21.36 20.13
CA ILE A 38 13.14 -21.75 20.00
C ILE A 38 13.43 -23.15 20.53
N ILE A 39 12.71 -23.62 21.54
CA ILE A 39 12.85 -24.99 22.05
C ILE A 39 12.41 -26.01 21.00
N HIS A 40 11.29 -25.75 20.33
CA HIS A 40 10.67 -26.71 19.41
C HIS A 40 11.10 -26.55 17.95
N ALA A 41 11.69 -25.41 17.56
CA ALA A 41 12.07 -25.16 16.18
C ALA A 41 13.38 -25.84 15.76
N PRO A 42 13.48 -26.30 14.50
CA PRO A 42 14.75 -26.68 13.87
C PRO A 42 15.78 -25.54 13.90
N VAL A 43 17.08 -25.86 13.98
CA VAL A 43 18.19 -24.89 14.12
C VAL A 43 18.15 -23.78 13.06
N VAL A 44 17.89 -24.13 11.80
CA VAL A 44 17.84 -23.16 10.68
C VAL A 44 16.74 -22.12 10.87
N ILE A 45 15.64 -22.48 11.54
CA ILE A 45 14.48 -21.61 11.74
C ILE A 45 14.68 -20.66 12.94
N LYS A 46 15.54 -21.02 13.91
CA LYS A 46 15.76 -20.23 15.14
C LYS A 46 16.22 -18.80 14.85
N VAL A 47 17.08 -18.60 13.84
CA VAL A 47 17.53 -17.26 13.42
C VAL A 47 16.37 -16.41 12.91
N PHE A 48 15.44 -17.01 12.16
CA PHE A 48 14.24 -16.31 11.69
C PHE A 48 13.26 -16.00 12.82
N ILE A 49 13.18 -16.87 13.83
CA ILE A 49 12.39 -16.61 15.05
C ILE A 49 12.96 -15.42 15.83
N ALA A 50 14.27 -15.36 16.02
CA ALA A 50 14.95 -14.22 16.64
C ALA A 50 14.71 -12.91 15.85
N PHE A 51 14.83 -12.96 14.53
CA PHE A 51 14.53 -11.80 13.68
C PHE A 51 13.07 -11.37 13.78
N GLY A 52 12.12 -12.32 13.73
CA GLY A 52 10.69 -12.06 13.84
C GLY A 52 10.30 -11.47 15.19
N MET A 53 10.90 -11.96 16.28
CA MET A 53 10.70 -11.42 17.63
C MET A 53 11.23 -9.98 17.74
N SER A 54 12.46 -9.73 17.26
CA SER A 54 13.03 -8.39 17.24
C SER A 54 12.20 -7.41 16.39
N PHE A 55 11.68 -7.88 15.25
CA PHE A 55 10.77 -7.09 14.42
C PHE A 55 9.45 -6.78 15.15
N ALA A 56 8.87 -7.74 15.86
CA ALA A 56 7.66 -7.54 16.66
C ALA A 56 7.89 -6.51 17.78
N ILE A 57 9.01 -6.59 18.50
CA ILE A 57 9.40 -5.58 19.48
C ILE A 57 9.54 -4.22 18.81
N GLY A 58 10.24 -4.14 17.68
CA GLY A 58 10.38 -2.90 16.92
C GLY A 58 9.05 -2.31 16.45
N TRP A 59 8.08 -3.15 16.09
CA TRP A 59 6.71 -2.71 15.77
C TRP A 59 5.98 -2.17 17.01
N LEU A 60 6.13 -2.81 18.18
CA LEU A 60 5.57 -2.30 19.44
C LEU A 60 6.19 -0.94 19.84
N VAL A 61 7.50 -0.76 19.64
CA VAL A 61 8.14 0.54 19.89
C VAL A 61 7.69 1.58 18.88
N LYS A 62 7.52 1.19 17.60
CA LYS A 62 6.91 2.07 16.59
C LYS A 62 5.49 2.50 16.97
N PHE A 63 4.68 1.58 17.52
CA PHE A 63 3.36 1.87 18.05
C PHE A 63 3.43 2.84 19.24
N LEU A 64 4.35 2.63 20.19
CA LEU A 64 4.63 3.56 21.29
C LEU A 64 4.94 4.97 20.77
N VAL A 65 5.85 5.10 19.80
CA VAL A 65 6.23 6.39 19.22
C VAL A 65 5.04 7.04 18.52
N ALA A 66 4.25 6.26 17.78
CA ALA A 66 3.07 6.75 17.06
C ALA A 66 1.98 7.26 18.01
N GLN A 67 1.55 6.44 18.97
CA GLN A 67 0.46 6.76 19.90
C GLN A 67 0.91 7.74 20.99
N GLY A 68 2.14 7.60 21.47
CA GLY A 68 2.79 8.57 22.35
C GLY A 68 3.11 9.90 21.68
N LYS A 69 2.93 9.97 20.35
CA LYS A 69 3.25 11.11 19.49
C LYS A 69 4.66 11.61 19.80
N VAL A 70 5.66 10.75 19.81
CA VAL A 70 7.04 11.14 20.17
C VAL A 70 7.76 11.69 18.95
N ARG A 71 8.22 12.95 19.01
CA ARG A 71 8.92 13.67 17.93
C ARG A 71 10.42 13.83 18.22
N ASN A 72 10.97 12.94 19.03
CA ASN A 72 12.37 12.95 19.42
C ASN A 72 13.06 11.65 18.95
N PRO A 73 13.77 11.70 17.81
CA PRO A 73 14.43 10.51 17.24
C PRO A 73 15.44 9.87 18.18
N ALA A 74 16.19 10.67 18.94
CA ALA A 74 17.17 10.16 19.90
C ALA A 74 16.51 9.47 21.11
N TRP A 75 15.41 10.03 21.62
CA TRP A 75 14.63 9.37 22.66
C TRP A 75 13.98 8.08 22.15
N ALA A 76 13.37 8.11 20.96
CA ALA A 76 12.72 6.96 20.34
C ALA A 76 13.72 5.82 20.10
N SER A 77 14.91 6.14 19.59
CA SER A 77 16.00 5.19 19.43
C SER A 77 16.42 4.59 20.77
N ARG A 78 16.67 5.40 21.81
CA ARG A 78 17.02 4.88 23.15
C ARG A 78 15.94 3.99 23.75
N ALA A 79 14.67 4.36 23.60
CA ALA A 79 13.54 3.54 24.04
C ALA A 79 13.52 2.19 23.31
N GLY A 80 13.77 2.19 21.99
CA GLY A 80 13.93 0.98 21.20
C GLY A 80 15.07 0.09 21.67
N THR A 81 16.25 0.65 21.96
CA THR A 81 17.39 -0.10 22.51
C THR A 81 17.05 -0.73 23.86
N VAL A 82 16.42 0.03 24.77
CA VAL A 82 16.05 -0.46 26.10
C VAL A 82 15.03 -1.59 26.00
N LEU A 83 13.99 -1.44 25.19
CA LEU A 83 12.96 -2.46 24.99
C LEU A 83 13.46 -3.68 24.23
N GLY A 84 14.36 -3.50 23.26
CA GLY A 84 15.04 -4.60 22.56
C GLY A 84 15.90 -5.43 23.51
N LEU A 85 16.70 -4.76 24.35
CA LEU A 85 17.52 -5.42 25.37
C LEU A 85 16.66 -6.13 26.42
N ALA A 86 15.58 -5.49 26.89
CA ALA A 86 14.64 -6.08 27.83
C ALA A 86 13.95 -7.31 27.23
N GLY A 87 13.47 -7.23 25.99
CA GLY A 87 12.83 -8.35 25.29
C GLY A 87 13.78 -9.53 25.10
N TRP A 88 15.03 -9.27 24.71
CA TRP A 88 16.07 -10.31 24.61
C TRP A 88 16.33 -10.97 25.97
N TYR A 89 16.57 -10.19 27.03
CA TYR A 89 16.84 -10.72 28.36
C TYR A 89 15.67 -11.52 28.94
N LEU A 90 14.44 -11.01 28.82
CA LEU A 90 13.24 -11.72 29.29
C LEU A 90 13.01 -13.00 28.47
N GLY A 91 13.28 -12.99 27.17
CA GLY A 91 13.25 -14.19 26.32
C GLY A 91 14.16 -15.29 26.84
N TRP A 92 15.40 -14.96 27.22
CA TRP A 92 16.35 -15.90 27.80
C TRP A 92 15.95 -16.37 29.21
N CYS A 93 15.35 -15.50 30.03
CA CYS A 93 14.77 -15.91 31.31
C CYS A 93 13.65 -16.95 31.13
N ALA A 94 12.76 -16.72 30.15
CA ALA A 94 11.67 -17.66 29.84
C ALA A 94 12.19 -18.98 29.27
N TRP A 95 13.20 -18.92 28.39
CA TRP A 95 13.87 -20.11 27.86
C TRP A 95 14.52 -20.94 28.95
N GLY A 96 15.25 -20.29 29.87
CA GLY A 96 15.87 -20.97 31.02
C GLY A 96 14.84 -21.63 31.93
N ALA A 97 13.75 -20.92 32.23
CA ALA A 97 12.65 -21.45 33.03
C ALA A 97 11.99 -22.69 32.40
N LEU A 98 11.67 -22.64 31.10
CA LEU A 98 11.08 -23.77 30.39
C LEU A 98 12.04 -24.95 30.29
N THR A 99 13.32 -24.70 30.00
CA THR A 99 14.33 -25.76 29.84
C THR A 99 14.58 -26.47 31.17
N MET A 100 14.67 -25.74 32.28
CA MET A 100 14.81 -26.34 33.62
C MET A 100 13.57 -27.14 34.03
N CYS A 101 12.36 -26.68 33.70
CA CYS A 101 11.14 -27.42 34.01
C CYS A 101 10.99 -28.68 33.15
N ALA A 102 11.37 -28.62 31.87
CA ALA A 102 11.33 -29.76 30.96
C ALA A 102 12.27 -30.90 31.40
N LEU A 103 13.39 -30.57 32.05
CA LEU A 103 14.31 -31.54 32.64
C LEU A 103 13.77 -32.16 33.96
N GLY A 104 12.79 -31.52 34.61
CA GLY A 104 12.34 -31.84 35.97
C GLY A 104 11.05 -32.68 36.11
N ARG A 105 10.30 -32.96 35.03
CA ARG A 105 9.02 -33.73 35.05
C ARG A 105 8.01 -33.31 36.15
N GLU A 106 7.80 -32.02 36.39
CA GLU A 106 6.71 -31.51 37.26
C GLU A 106 5.83 -30.47 36.54
N GLU A 107 4.67 -30.15 37.12
CA GLU A 107 3.63 -29.28 36.55
C GLU A 107 4.21 -27.94 36.02
N LEU A 108 4.19 -27.78 34.69
CA LEU A 108 4.89 -26.73 33.95
C LEU A 108 4.53 -25.28 34.31
N GLY A 109 3.42 -25.03 34.99
CA GLY A 109 2.88 -23.68 35.18
C GLY A 109 3.56 -22.88 36.30
N VAL A 110 3.28 -23.25 37.55
CA VAL A 110 3.66 -22.45 38.74
C VAL A 110 5.17 -22.43 38.94
N ILE A 111 5.85 -23.56 38.71
CA ILE A 111 7.29 -23.71 38.90
C ILE A 111 8.06 -22.88 37.86
N ALA A 112 7.66 -22.91 36.59
CA ALA A 112 8.30 -22.14 35.54
C ALA A 112 8.21 -20.63 35.81
N GLY A 113 7.05 -20.15 36.27
CA GLY A 113 6.86 -18.75 36.66
C GLY A 113 7.82 -18.30 37.77
N GLN A 114 8.01 -19.12 38.80
CA GLN A 114 8.94 -18.82 39.90
C GLN A 114 10.40 -18.79 39.42
N ILE A 115 10.81 -19.76 38.59
CA ILE A 115 12.16 -19.78 38.01
C ILE A 115 12.37 -18.55 37.13
N PHE A 116 11.39 -18.18 36.30
CA PHE A 116 11.43 -16.99 35.47
C PHE A 116 11.67 -15.73 36.30
N VAL A 117 10.89 -15.52 37.37
CA VAL A 117 11.05 -14.35 38.26
C VAL A 117 12.43 -14.35 38.91
N LYS A 118 12.93 -15.51 39.33
CA LYS A 118 14.27 -15.64 39.91
C LYS A 118 15.36 -15.29 38.91
N LEU A 119 15.29 -15.80 37.68
CA LEU A 119 16.23 -15.48 36.60
C LEU A 119 16.16 -13.98 36.25
N ALA A 120 14.96 -13.42 36.14
CA ALA A 120 14.76 -12.01 35.80
C ALA A 120 15.33 -11.06 36.87
N THR A 121 15.14 -11.38 38.16
CA THR A 121 15.60 -10.55 39.29
C THR A 121 17.06 -10.80 39.68
N GLN A 122 17.66 -11.91 39.25
CA GLN A 122 19.04 -12.28 39.56
C GLN A 122 19.83 -12.61 38.28
N PRO A 123 20.28 -11.60 37.51
CA PRO A 123 20.91 -11.78 36.19
C PRO A 123 22.11 -12.72 36.20
N TRP A 124 22.88 -12.74 37.30
CA TRP A 124 24.01 -13.65 37.49
C TRP A 124 23.61 -15.12 37.25
N LEU A 125 22.42 -15.55 37.69
CA LEU A 125 21.98 -16.94 37.51
C LEU A 125 21.77 -17.29 36.04
N LEU A 126 21.28 -16.34 35.24
CA LEU A 126 21.14 -16.54 33.79
C LEU A 126 22.51 -16.65 33.12
N PHE A 127 23.48 -15.83 33.52
CA PHE A 127 24.85 -15.94 33.00
C PHE A 127 25.54 -17.25 33.41
N ARG A 128 25.27 -17.75 34.62
CA ARG A 128 25.72 -19.07 35.05
C ARG A 128 25.11 -20.18 34.18
N LEU A 129 23.80 -20.15 33.99
CA LEU A 129 23.10 -21.09 33.11
C LEU A 129 23.68 -21.06 31.69
N ALA A 130 23.93 -19.87 31.16
CA ALA A 130 24.59 -19.68 29.87
C ALA A 130 25.99 -20.30 29.85
N ALA A 131 26.82 -20.04 30.87
CA ALA A 131 28.17 -20.58 30.98
C ALA A 131 28.19 -22.11 31.09
N ASP A 132 27.22 -22.70 31.79
CA ASP A 132 27.07 -24.16 31.91
C ASP A 132 26.59 -24.80 30.60
N THR A 133 25.79 -24.06 29.81
CA THR A 133 25.19 -24.53 28.55
C THR A 133 26.16 -24.45 27.37
N VAL A 134 27.02 -23.43 27.32
CA VAL A 134 27.94 -23.18 26.20
C VAL A 134 28.83 -24.39 25.87
N PRO A 135 29.50 -25.06 26.84
CA PRO A 135 30.37 -26.20 26.55
C PRO A 135 29.64 -27.41 25.97
N THR A 136 28.44 -27.70 26.45
CA THR A 136 27.65 -28.87 26.03
C THR A 136 26.84 -28.62 24.77
N GLY A 137 26.51 -27.36 24.49
CA GLY A 137 25.61 -26.96 23.42
C GLY A 137 24.14 -27.25 23.73
N THR A 138 23.25 -26.68 22.92
CA THR A 138 21.79 -26.88 23.05
C THR A 138 21.17 -27.68 21.90
N THR A 139 21.86 -27.74 20.76
CA THR A 139 21.33 -28.33 19.52
C THR A 139 22.44 -28.80 18.59
N ASN A 140 22.12 -29.75 17.71
CA ASN A 140 23.02 -30.23 16.66
C ASN A 140 22.61 -29.65 15.29
N LEU A 141 23.58 -29.17 14.52
CA LEU A 141 23.40 -28.79 13.12
C LEU A 141 24.03 -29.86 12.23
N SER A 142 23.20 -30.61 11.49
CA SER A 142 23.68 -31.66 10.57
C SER A 142 24.66 -32.66 11.22
N GLY A 143 24.41 -33.03 12.48
CA GLY A 143 25.26 -33.96 13.24
C GLY A 143 26.41 -33.30 14.02
N TRP A 144 26.67 -32.00 13.83
CA TRP A 144 27.69 -31.27 14.58
C TRP A 144 27.07 -30.50 15.76
N PRO A 145 27.53 -30.71 17.01
CA PRO A 145 27.00 -29.97 18.15
C PRO A 145 27.38 -28.49 18.07
N LEU A 146 26.37 -27.61 18.10
CA LEU A 146 26.57 -26.17 18.24
C LEU A 146 26.92 -25.86 19.70
N SER A 147 28.23 -25.85 20.00
CA SER A 147 28.77 -25.57 21.33
C SER A 147 29.94 -24.57 21.28
N GLY A 148 30.40 -24.16 22.46
CA GLY A 148 31.52 -23.25 22.64
C GLY A 148 31.31 -21.91 21.95
N ILE A 149 32.32 -21.48 21.20
CA ILE A 149 32.34 -20.17 20.54
C ILE A 149 31.23 -20.00 19.49
N TRP A 150 30.77 -21.09 18.87
CA TRP A 150 29.72 -21.03 17.85
C TRP A 150 28.36 -20.71 18.44
N LEU A 151 28.01 -21.34 19.57
CA LEU A 151 26.76 -21.03 20.27
C LEU A 151 26.79 -19.60 20.81
N ALA A 152 27.90 -19.18 21.41
CA ALA A 152 28.08 -17.81 21.87
C ALA A 152 27.96 -16.80 20.72
N GLY A 153 28.52 -17.11 19.54
CA GLY A 153 28.39 -16.28 18.34
C GLY A 153 26.95 -16.10 17.88
N VAL A 154 26.13 -17.16 17.92
CA VAL A 154 24.69 -17.09 17.59
C VAL A 154 23.95 -16.18 18.57
N TRP A 155 24.21 -16.29 19.87
CA TRP A 155 23.59 -15.43 20.88
C TRP A 155 24.00 -13.96 20.76
N LEU A 156 25.27 -13.69 20.41
CA LEU A 156 25.74 -12.33 20.15
C LEU A 156 25.11 -11.74 18.88
N LEU A 157 24.94 -12.54 17.83
CA LEU A 157 24.23 -12.12 16.63
C LEU A 157 22.76 -11.80 16.95
N GLU A 158 22.09 -12.65 17.73
CA GLU A 158 20.73 -12.41 18.19
C GLU A 158 20.63 -11.12 19.01
N LEU A 159 21.54 -10.90 19.95
CA LEU A 159 21.61 -9.65 20.72
C LEU A 159 21.79 -8.45 19.78
N ALA A 160 22.69 -8.53 18.80
CA ALA A 160 22.90 -7.46 17.83
C ALA A 160 21.62 -7.13 17.05
N ILE A 161 20.85 -8.14 16.62
CA ILE A 161 19.56 -7.94 15.95
C ILE A 161 18.57 -7.19 16.85
N HIS A 162 18.51 -7.52 18.15
CA HIS A 162 17.64 -6.83 19.13
C HIS A 162 18.13 -5.42 19.49
N LEU A 163 19.42 -5.14 19.36
CA LEU A 163 20.00 -3.81 19.59
C LEU A 163 19.97 -2.91 18.35
N MET A 164 19.75 -3.45 17.15
CA MET A 164 19.72 -2.67 15.90
C MET A 164 18.30 -2.40 15.42
N LEU A 165 17.44 -3.41 15.37
CA LEU A 165 16.17 -3.31 14.64
C LEU A 165 15.09 -2.47 15.37
N PRO A 166 14.80 -2.69 16.67
CA PRO A 166 13.86 -1.83 17.41
C PRO A 166 14.23 -0.34 17.45
N PRO A 167 15.49 0.07 17.76
CA PRO A 167 15.84 1.47 17.77
C PRO A 167 15.78 2.12 16.38
N LEU A 168 16.09 1.38 15.31
CA LEU A 168 15.97 1.87 13.94
C LEU A 168 14.51 2.16 13.59
N LEU A 169 13.61 1.20 13.81
CA LEU A 169 12.17 1.36 13.50
C LEU A 169 11.52 2.47 14.33
N ALA A 170 11.92 2.60 15.60
CA ALA A 170 11.45 3.68 16.48
C ALA A 170 11.93 5.06 15.99
N ARG A 171 13.20 5.15 15.58
CA ARG A 171 13.80 6.37 15.05
C ARG A 171 13.13 6.81 13.76
N MET A 172 12.98 5.90 12.79
CA MET A 172 12.31 6.17 11.51
C MET A 172 10.91 6.74 11.74
N ARG A 173 10.15 6.19 12.70
CA ARG A 173 8.81 6.68 13.01
C ARG A 173 8.81 8.08 13.62
N ALA A 174 9.77 8.40 14.47
CA ALA A 174 9.90 9.70 15.12
C ALA A 174 10.39 10.81 14.19
N GLU A 175 11.01 10.43 13.06
CA GLU A 175 11.47 11.33 12.00
C GLU A 175 10.35 11.69 11.00
N GLU A 176 9.24 10.94 10.98
CA GLU A 176 8.10 11.24 10.11
C GLU A 176 7.47 12.63 10.41
N PRO A 177 6.87 13.29 9.41
CA PRO A 177 6.27 14.62 9.59
C PRO A 177 5.10 14.59 10.58
N PHE A 178 5.11 15.51 11.54
CA PHE A 178 4.06 15.68 12.53
C PHE A 178 3.53 17.11 12.50
N CYS A 179 2.22 17.27 12.36
CA CYS A 179 1.59 18.58 12.40
C CYS A 179 1.24 18.94 13.85
N GLU A 180 1.95 19.92 14.41
CA GLU A 180 1.72 20.40 15.78
C GLU A 180 0.36 21.11 15.92
N ALA A 181 -0.15 21.74 14.85
CA ALA A 181 -1.44 22.44 14.89
C ALA A 181 -2.64 21.48 15.02
N THR A 182 -2.60 20.34 14.32
CA THR A 182 -3.65 19.32 14.38
C THR A 182 -3.34 18.16 15.33
N ASN A 183 -2.16 18.20 15.96
CA ASN A 183 -1.69 17.17 16.89
C ASN A 183 -1.76 15.75 16.29
N ALA A 184 -1.45 15.63 15.00
CA ALA A 184 -1.55 14.39 14.23
C ALA A 184 -0.30 14.16 13.37
N TRP A 185 0.03 12.89 13.16
CA TRP A 185 1.04 12.50 12.17
C TRP A 185 0.51 12.78 10.77
N ALA A 186 1.40 13.20 9.88
CA ALA A 186 1.01 13.46 8.51
C ALA A 186 0.56 12.17 7.82
N GLU A 187 -0.52 12.24 7.06
CA GLU A 187 -1.01 11.11 6.29
C GLU A 187 -0.08 10.86 5.10
N ARG A 188 0.43 9.63 5.00
CA ARG A 188 1.35 9.22 3.94
C ARG A 188 0.59 8.80 2.69
N ILE A 189 0.76 9.54 1.60
CA ILE A 189 0.15 9.30 0.30
C ILE A 189 1.26 8.92 -0.69
N LEU A 190 1.25 7.66 -1.13
CA LEU A 190 2.17 7.19 -2.16
C LEU A 190 1.64 7.59 -3.55
N VAL A 191 2.39 8.40 -4.29
CA VAL A 191 2.08 8.69 -5.68
C VAL A 191 2.47 7.46 -6.52
N ARG A 192 1.47 6.73 -7.01
CA ARG A 192 1.66 5.45 -7.73
C ARG A 192 2.16 5.61 -9.18
N ARG A 193 2.38 6.85 -9.64
CA ARG A 193 3.01 7.17 -10.94
C ARG A 193 4.53 7.14 -10.83
N ARG A 194 5.22 6.62 -11.85
CA ARG A 194 6.68 6.62 -11.95
C ARG A 194 7.17 7.87 -12.67
N PHE A 195 8.24 8.46 -12.16
CA PHE A 195 8.88 9.64 -12.76
C PHE A 195 10.26 9.28 -13.32
N HIS A 196 10.78 10.09 -14.24
CA HIS A 196 12.16 9.95 -14.67
C HIS A 196 13.11 10.14 -13.47
N PRO A 197 14.18 9.34 -13.37
CA PRO A 197 15.15 9.49 -12.29
C PRO A 197 15.81 10.87 -12.39
N VAL A 198 15.99 11.52 -11.24
CA VAL A 198 16.50 12.89 -11.15
C VAL A 198 17.92 12.91 -10.60
N ASP A 199 18.76 13.88 -10.96
CA ASP A 199 20.09 14.02 -10.36
C ASP A 199 19.93 14.41 -8.88
N ALA A 200 20.28 13.50 -7.95
CA ALA A 200 20.04 13.67 -6.53
C ALA A 200 20.67 14.96 -5.94
N ALA A 201 21.91 15.28 -6.33
CA ALA A 201 22.64 16.41 -5.76
C ALA A 201 22.15 17.75 -6.32
N ARG A 202 21.92 17.83 -7.64
CA ARG A 202 21.43 19.05 -8.28
C ARG A 202 19.97 19.33 -7.91
N THR A 203 19.17 18.28 -7.86
CA THR A 203 17.72 18.37 -7.60
C THR A 203 17.44 18.72 -6.15
N SER A 204 18.17 18.13 -5.19
CA SER A 204 18.01 18.50 -3.78
C SER A 204 18.30 19.98 -3.54
N ALA A 205 19.43 20.49 -4.04
CA ALA A 205 19.79 21.90 -3.91
C ALA A 205 18.78 22.84 -4.59
N TRP A 206 18.24 22.45 -5.75
CA TRP A 206 17.21 23.22 -6.44
C TRP A 206 15.89 23.23 -5.66
N LEU A 207 15.42 22.07 -5.19
CA LEU A 207 14.17 21.95 -4.43
C LEU A 207 14.25 22.61 -3.05
N GLU A 208 15.43 22.63 -2.43
CA GLU A 208 15.67 23.37 -1.18
C GLU A 208 15.62 24.89 -1.39
N ALA A 209 16.02 25.38 -2.56
CA ALA A 209 15.95 26.79 -2.93
C ALA A 209 14.54 27.22 -3.40
N ASP A 210 13.85 26.35 -4.14
CA ASP A 210 12.47 26.56 -4.61
C ASP A 210 11.64 25.26 -4.48
N PRO A 211 10.91 25.09 -3.37
CA PRO A 211 10.09 23.90 -3.15
C PRO A 211 8.95 23.73 -4.17
N GLN A 212 8.50 24.81 -4.83
CA GLN A 212 7.44 24.73 -5.85
C GLN A 212 7.95 24.20 -7.20
N ALA A 213 9.27 24.23 -7.42
CA ALA A 213 9.90 23.67 -8.61
C ALA A 213 9.73 22.15 -8.73
N ILE A 214 9.20 21.46 -7.71
CA ILE A 214 8.94 20.02 -7.75
C ILE A 214 8.08 19.59 -8.94
N ARG A 215 7.19 20.48 -9.41
CA ARG A 215 6.37 20.26 -10.61
C ARG A 215 7.20 20.21 -11.89
N ALA A 216 8.26 21.01 -11.97
CA ALA A 216 9.16 21.09 -13.14
C ALA A 216 10.22 19.99 -13.12
N VAL A 217 10.58 19.50 -11.93
CA VAL A 217 11.57 18.43 -11.74
C VAL A 217 10.99 17.06 -12.07
N LEU A 218 9.73 16.82 -11.69
CA LEU A 218 9.09 15.52 -11.80
C LEU A 218 8.44 15.33 -13.17
N SER A 219 9.24 14.93 -14.17
CA SER A 219 8.73 14.52 -15.47
C SER A 219 8.21 13.07 -15.40
N PRO A 220 6.94 12.81 -15.80
CA PRO A 220 6.42 11.46 -15.90
C PRO A 220 7.30 10.60 -16.83
N SER A 221 7.67 9.39 -16.38
CA SER A 221 8.34 8.45 -17.27
C SER A 221 7.29 7.63 -18.03
N ALA A 222 7.39 7.58 -19.36
CA ALA A 222 6.68 6.57 -20.14
C ALA A 222 7.07 5.17 -19.63
N ALA A 223 6.13 4.23 -19.65
CA ALA A 223 6.30 2.86 -19.20
C ALA A 223 7.21 2.02 -20.14
N ASP A 224 8.14 2.64 -20.84
CA ASP A 224 9.25 1.94 -21.46
C ASP A 224 10.09 1.33 -20.35
N GLY A 225 10.61 0.12 -20.57
CA GLY A 225 11.38 -0.73 -19.65
C GLY A 225 12.69 -0.14 -19.11
N THR A 226 12.67 1.13 -18.73
CA THR A 226 13.71 1.91 -18.11
C THR A 226 14.03 1.30 -16.76
N LYS A 227 15.30 0.93 -16.64
CA LYS A 227 15.91 0.29 -15.47
C LYS A 227 15.98 1.22 -14.27
N SER A 228 15.42 2.43 -14.28
CA SER A 228 15.47 3.35 -13.14
C SER A 228 14.32 4.35 -13.20
N HIS A 229 13.64 4.57 -12.06
CA HIS A 229 12.51 5.50 -11.94
C HIS A 229 12.55 6.23 -10.60
N ALA A 230 11.95 7.41 -10.50
CA ALA A 230 11.73 8.10 -9.22
C ALA A 230 10.35 7.75 -8.65
N GLU A 231 10.32 7.48 -7.34
CA GLU A 231 9.12 7.32 -6.51
C GLU A 231 8.91 8.58 -5.67
N VAL A 232 7.65 9.02 -5.57
CA VAL A 232 7.27 10.23 -4.83
C VAL A 232 6.29 9.86 -3.74
N ILE A 233 6.57 10.31 -2.52
CA ILE A 233 5.71 10.14 -1.35
C ILE A 233 5.33 11.52 -0.84
N LEU A 234 4.03 11.79 -0.79
CA LEU A 234 3.48 13.00 -0.20
C LEU A 234 3.02 12.72 1.24
N TYR A 235 3.14 13.73 2.08
CA TYR A 235 2.74 13.71 3.48
C TYR A 235 1.79 14.88 3.72
N ARG A 236 0.52 14.59 3.96
CA ARG A 236 -0.50 15.59 4.26
C ARG A 236 -0.46 15.95 5.73
N GLY A 237 -0.01 17.16 6.05
CA GLY A 237 -0.19 17.74 7.37
C GLY A 237 -1.62 18.26 7.53
N GLY A 238 -2.07 18.42 8.78
CA GLY A 238 -3.33 19.13 9.02
C GLY A 238 -3.14 20.64 8.79
N GLY A 239 -3.85 21.20 7.81
CA GLY A 239 -3.72 22.58 7.35
C GLY A 239 -3.19 22.67 5.91
N LEU A 240 -2.52 23.78 5.57
CA LEU A 240 -1.96 24.06 4.23
C LEU A 240 -0.47 23.65 4.08
N ASP A 241 0.10 22.98 5.09
CA ASP A 241 1.48 22.51 5.07
C ASP A 241 1.53 21.03 4.64
N ALA A 242 2.19 20.78 3.51
CA ALA A 242 2.45 19.45 3.00
C ALA A 242 3.95 19.15 3.02
N HIS A 243 4.33 17.88 2.99
CA HIS A 243 5.72 17.49 2.79
C HIS A 243 5.86 16.45 1.68
N VAL A 244 7.02 16.39 1.07
CA VAL A 244 7.31 15.46 -0.04
C VAL A 244 8.67 14.82 0.14
N SER A 245 8.75 13.52 -0.16
CA SER A 245 10.00 12.79 -0.30
C SER A 245 10.09 12.21 -1.71
N VAL A 246 11.26 12.36 -2.32
CA VAL A 246 11.57 11.82 -3.66
C VAL A 246 12.70 10.83 -3.53
N THR A 247 12.53 9.65 -4.12
CA THR A 247 13.53 8.56 -4.07
C THR A 247 13.72 7.98 -5.45
N ASN A 248 14.94 7.99 -5.96
CA ASN A 248 15.30 7.26 -7.17
C ASN A 248 15.41 5.77 -6.85
N VAL A 249 14.84 4.94 -7.72
CA VAL A 249 14.87 3.49 -7.65
C VAL A 249 15.59 2.99 -8.90
N HIS A 250 16.81 2.50 -8.73
CA HIS A 250 17.59 1.85 -9.77
C HIS A 250 17.34 0.34 -9.74
N VAL A 251 16.85 -0.18 -10.84
CA VAL A 251 16.50 -1.58 -11.07
C VAL A 251 17.57 -2.22 -11.95
N SER A 252 18.42 -3.06 -11.39
CA SER A 252 19.39 -3.87 -12.14
C SER A 252 18.95 -5.33 -12.22
N LEU A 253 19.23 -5.98 -13.35
CA LEU A 253 19.09 -7.42 -13.49
C LEU A 253 20.39 -8.07 -13.03
N GLY A 254 20.32 -8.90 -11.98
CA GLY A 254 21.45 -9.70 -11.51
C GLY A 254 21.73 -10.90 -12.41
N GLU A 255 22.89 -11.53 -12.21
CA GLU A 255 23.40 -12.65 -13.04
C GLU A 255 22.47 -13.87 -13.16
N LYS A 256 21.48 -14.00 -12.26
CA LYS A 256 20.47 -15.09 -12.26
C LYS A 256 19.06 -14.63 -12.64
N GLY A 257 18.91 -13.48 -13.29
CA GLY A 257 17.60 -12.91 -13.61
C GLY A 257 16.84 -12.34 -12.40
N GLN A 258 17.50 -12.21 -11.24
CA GLN A 258 16.93 -11.56 -10.05
C GLN A 258 16.95 -10.05 -10.20
N VAL A 259 15.82 -9.41 -9.93
CA VAL A 259 15.68 -7.95 -9.98
C VAL A 259 16.22 -7.33 -8.69
N ASN A 260 17.37 -6.67 -8.78
CA ASN A 260 17.96 -5.92 -7.67
C ASN A 260 17.51 -4.46 -7.74
N LYS A 261 16.96 -3.95 -6.62
CA LYS A 261 16.52 -2.55 -6.51
C LYS A 261 17.42 -1.80 -5.54
N ARG A 262 18.11 -0.77 -6.02
CA ARG A 262 18.85 0.19 -5.20
C ARG A 262 18.03 1.47 -5.09
N ARG A 263 17.80 1.94 -3.87
CA ARG A 263 17.09 3.20 -3.61
C ARG A 263 18.09 4.29 -3.24
N GLU A 264 17.96 5.47 -3.84
CA GLU A 264 18.73 6.66 -3.52
C GLU A 264 17.75 7.78 -3.16
N ALA A 265 17.85 8.29 -1.92
CA ALA A 265 17.04 9.41 -1.48
C ALA A 265 17.54 10.70 -2.13
N VAL A 266 16.64 11.39 -2.84
CA VAL A 266 16.92 12.69 -3.48
C VAL A 266 16.62 13.79 -2.48
N VAL A 267 15.43 13.75 -1.88
CA VAL A 267 15.01 14.67 -0.82
C VAL A 267 14.07 13.95 0.14
N GLU A 268 14.20 14.21 1.44
CA GLU A 268 13.34 13.64 2.46
C GLU A 268 12.57 14.75 3.18
N TYR A 269 11.24 14.66 3.16
CA TYR A 269 10.32 15.54 3.88
C TYR A 269 10.50 17.03 3.58
N LEU A 270 10.74 17.39 2.32
CA LEU A 270 10.75 18.78 1.87
C LEU A 270 9.39 19.41 2.14
N ARG A 271 9.37 20.59 2.77
CA ARG A 271 8.11 21.30 3.07
C ARG A 271 7.59 22.01 1.82
N LEU A 272 6.32 21.78 1.53
CA LEU A 272 5.55 22.43 0.48
C LEU A 272 4.53 23.38 1.12
N PRO A 273 4.86 24.68 1.26
CA PRO A 273 3.96 25.65 1.88
C PRO A 273 2.76 25.92 0.97
N HIS A 274 1.59 26.16 1.57
CA HIS A 274 0.36 26.56 0.87
C HIS A 274 -0.07 25.62 -0.26
N THR A 275 0.28 24.34 -0.16
CA THR A 275 0.04 23.37 -1.22
C THR A 275 -1.19 22.53 -0.91
N ASN A 276 -2.19 22.58 -1.80
CA ASN A 276 -3.32 21.66 -1.75
C ASN A 276 -2.82 20.26 -2.16
N VAL A 277 -2.75 19.34 -1.20
CA VAL A 277 -2.24 17.99 -1.41
C VAL A 277 -3.15 17.20 -2.35
N ASP A 278 -4.47 17.36 -2.28
CA ASP A 278 -5.39 16.66 -3.20
C ASP A 278 -5.20 17.14 -4.64
N ALA A 279 -5.02 18.46 -4.84
CA ALA A 279 -4.70 19.01 -6.15
C ALA A 279 -3.34 18.52 -6.66
N LEU A 280 -2.30 18.53 -5.82
CA LEU A 280 -0.96 18.06 -6.20
C LEU A 280 -0.93 16.54 -6.45
N VAL A 281 -1.62 15.75 -5.62
CA VAL A 281 -1.81 14.31 -5.85
C VAL A 281 -2.56 14.12 -7.16
N GLY A 282 -3.58 14.92 -7.44
CA GLY A 282 -4.32 14.86 -8.69
C GLY A 282 -3.47 15.19 -9.91
N GLU A 283 -2.65 16.23 -9.83
CA GLU A 283 -1.67 16.60 -10.87
C GLU A 283 -0.62 15.48 -11.06
N LEU A 284 -0.05 14.97 -9.97
CA LEU A 284 1.04 13.98 -10.00
C LEU A 284 0.55 12.57 -10.37
N LEU A 285 -0.65 12.16 -9.96
CA LEU A 285 -1.30 10.91 -10.37
C LEU A 285 -2.00 11.04 -11.74
N GLY A 286 -2.24 12.26 -12.21
CA GLY A 286 -3.14 12.51 -13.34
C GLY A 286 -4.62 12.24 -13.02
N GLN A 287 -5.04 12.23 -11.74
CA GLN A 287 -6.40 11.93 -11.31
C GLN A 287 -6.81 12.73 -10.05
N ALA A 288 -7.65 13.75 -10.20
CA ALA A 288 -8.39 14.32 -9.07
C ALA A 288 -9.39 13.28 -8.54
N LEU A 289 -9.38 13.03 -7.23
CA LEU A 289 -10.39 12.25 -6.52
C LEU A 289 -11.67 13.08 -6.41
N GLY A 290 -12.61 12.86 -7.34
CA GLY A 290 -13.95 13.43 -7.30
C GLY A 290 -14.69 13.15 -8.60
N GLU A 291 -15.88 12.55 -8.47
CA GLU A 291 -16.88 12.34 -9.54
C GLU A 291 -16.70 11.07 -10.41
N LEU A 292 -17.24 9.98 -9.87
CA LEU A 292 -17.92 8.96 -10.67
C LEU A 292 -18.93 9.66 -11.59
N GLY A 293 -18.54 9.88 -12.84
CA GLY A 293 -19.48 10.22 -13.90
C GLY A 293 -19.24 11.52 -14.67
N SER A 294 -18.19 12.33 -14.46
CA SER A 294 -17.93 13.39 -15.43
C SER A 294 -16.51 13.93 -15.51
N GLU A 295 -15.84 13.75 -16.66
CA GLU A 295 -14.88 14.66 -17.32
C GLU A 295 -13.70 15.22 -16.53
N ALA A 296 -12.49 14.86 -16.95
CA ALA A 296 -11.50 15.77 -17.52
C ALA A 296 -10.18 14.99 -17.69
N ALA A 297 -9.54 15.15 -18.85
CA ALA A 297 -8.23 14.58 -19.14
C ALA A 297 -7.22 14.95 -18.04
N ALA A 298 -6.40 13.98 -17.63
CA ALA A 298 -5.17 14.22 -16.91
C ALA A 298 -4.35 15.30 -17.65
N ALA A 299 -4.20 16.48 -17.05
CA ALA A 299 -3.48 17.59 -17.64
C ALA A 299 -1.96 17.30 -17.68
N LEU A 300 -1.51 16.71 -18.79
CA LEU A 300 -0.24 17.10 -19.39
C LEU A 300 -0.30 18.62 -19.66
N PRO A 301 0.82 19.36 -19.62
CA PRO A 301 0.81 20.75 -20.03
C PRO A 301 0.32 20.81 -21.47
N VAL A 302 -0.95 21.20 -21.63
CA VAL A 302 -1.61 21.25 -22.93
C VAL A 302 -0.84 22.22 -23.79
N ALA A 303 -0.51 21.78 -25.02
CA ALA A 303 0.26 22.62 -25.93
C ALA A 303 -0.39 24.02 -26.02
N PRO A 304 0.38 25.13 -25.96
CA PRO A 304 -0.18 26.48 -25.76
C PRO A 304 -1.21 26.89 -26.82
N GLY A 305 -1.20 26.27 -28.00
CA GLY A 305 -2.22 26.46 -29.04
C GLY A 305 -3.61 25.91 -28.73
N LEU A 306 -3.77 25.08 -27.68
CA LEU A 306 -5.02 24.41 -27.31
C LEU A 306 -5.66 24.96 -26.02
N ALA A 307 -5.10 26.02 -25.43
CA ALA A 307 -5.59 26.60 -24.18
C ALA A 307 -7.07 27.02 -24.25
N ALA A 308 -7.52 27.57 -25.39
CA ALA A 308 -8.93 27.90 -25.60
C ALA A 308 -9.82 26.66 -25.61
N ALA A 309 -9.43 25.60 -26.33
CA ALA A 309 -10.19 24.35 -26.39
C ALA A 309 -10.30 23.69 -25.00
N LEU A 310 -9.22 23.71 -24.22
CA LEU A 310 -9.22 23.23 -22.84
C LEU A 310 -10.16 24.06 -21.95
N ALA A 311 -10.12 25.38 -22.06
CA ALA A 311 -11.01 26.26 -21.30
C ALA A 311 -12.50 26.03 -21.63
N HIS A 312 -12.84 25.70 -22.87
CA HIS A 312 -14.21 25.27 -23.21
C HIS A 312 -14.55 23.93 -22.58
N LEU A 313 -13.61 22.96 -22.56
CA LEU A 313 -13.83 21.65 -21.96
C LEU A 313 -14.07 21.76 -20.44
N GLU A 314 -13.22 22.51 -19.74
CA GLU A 314 -13.34 22.76 -18.29
C GLU A 314 -14.62 23.53 -17.93
N ALA A 315 -15.11 24.39 -18.83
CA ALA A 315 -16.36 25.10 -18.67
C ALA A 315 -17.61 24.26 -19.01
N GLY A 316 -17.46 22.98 -19.35
CA GLY A 316 -18.56 22.11 -19.76
C GLY A 316 -19.13 22.41 -21.16
N ARG A 317 -18.43 23.22 -21.97
CA ARG A 317 -18.84 23.59 -23.34
C ARG A 317 -18.25 22.62 -24.35
N HIS A 318 -18.70 21.36 -24.30
CA HIS A 318 -18.08 20.24 -25.04
C HIS A 318 -18.10 20.43 -26.56
N ALA A 319 -19.18 21.00 -27.13
CA ALA A 319 -19.26 21.26 -28.57
C ALA A 319 -18.18 22.27 -29.02
N GLU A 320 -18.07 23.39 -28.31
CA GLU A 320 -17.07 24.43 -28.58
C GLU A 320 -15.64 23.91 -28.34
N ALA A 321 -15.44 23.07 -27.32
CA ALA A 321 -14.15 22.43 -27.05
C ALA A 321 -13.70 21.53 -28.20
N SER A 322 -14.62 20.71 -28.73
CA SER A 322 -14.33 19.84 -29.87
C SER A 322 -14.07 20.66 -31.14
N GLU A 323 -14.86 21.70 -31.41
CA GLU A 323 -14.66 22.57 -32.58
C GLU A 323 -13.30 23.29 -32.52
N ALA A 324 -12.91 23.79 -31.34
CA ALA A 324 -11.63 24.47 -31.15
C ALA A 324 -10.42 23.53 -31.26
N ALA A 325 -10.55 22.26 -30.84
CA ALA A 325 -9.47 21.28 -30.91
C ALA A 325 -9.35 20.60 -32.29
N LEU A 326 -10.43 20.49 -33.07
CA LEU A 326 -10.48 19.72 -34.31
C LEU A 326 -9.41 20.09 -35.35
N PRO A 327 -9.08 21.38 -35.60
CA PRO A 327 -8.03 21.74 -36.56
C PRO A 327 -6.63 21.19 -36.20
N HIS A 328 -6.42 20.85 -34.94
CA HIS A 328 -5.12 20.44 -34.39
C HIS A 328 -4.92 18.91 -34.37
N VAL A 329 -5.96 18.11 -34.65
CA VAL A 329 -5.89 16.62 -34.64
C VAL A 329 -5.01 16.01 -35.73
N ALA A 330 -4.58 16.83 -36.70
CA ALA A 330 -3.64 16.49 -37.76
C ALA A 330 -2.36 17.35 -37.73
N SER A 331 -2.09 18.03 -36.61
CA SER A 331 -0.87 18.83 -36.42
C SER A 331 0.39 17.98 -36.66
N GLY A 332 1.44 18.56 -37.24
CA GLY A 332 2.74 17.90 -37.38
C GLY A 332 3.44 17.67 -36.03
N ASP A 333 3.11 18.48 -35.02
CA ASP A 333 3.59 18.31 -33.65
C ASP A 333 2.79 17.22 -32.94
N VAL A 334 3.49 16.17 -32.49
CA VAL A 334 2.91 15.02 -31.79
C VAL A 334 2.19 15.44 -30.51
N ALA A 335 2.75 16.34 -29.72
CA ALA A 335 2.16 16.74 -28.44
C ALA A 335 0.84 17.50 -28.65
N VAL A 336 0.85 18.47 -29.57
CA VAL A 336 -0.36 19.22 -29.97
C VAL A 336 -1.43 18.27 -30.51
N ARG A 337 -1.02 17.30 -31.33
CA ARG A 337 -1.94 16.35 -31.96
C ARG A 337 -2.58 15.39 -30.95
N SER A 338 -1.79 14.82 -30.04
CA SER A 338 -2.28 13.96 -28.95
C SER A 338 -3.26 14.70 -28.05
N ASP A 339 -2.93 15.93 -27.64
CA ASP A 339 -3.80 16.73 -26.78
C ASP A 339 -5.11 17.11 -27.48
N ALA A 340 -5.04 17.50 -28.76
CA ALA A 340 -6.23 17.78 -29.57
C ALA A 340 -7.14 16.55 -29.67
N ARG A 341 -6.56 15.37 -29.94
CA ARG A 341 -7.31 14.10 -29.99
C ARG A 341 -7.94 13.76 -28.64
N ARG A 342 -7.23 13.98 -27.53
CA ARG A 342 -7.76 13.75 -26.18
C ARG A 342 -8.93 14.67 -25.85
N ILE A 343 -8.83 15.96 -26.17
CA ILE A 343 -9.94 16.93 -25.99
C ILE A 343 -11.14 16.53 -26.85
N CYS A 344 -10.94 16.23 -28.14
CA CYS A 344 -12.01 15.79 -29.03
C CYS A 344 -12.67 14.49 -28.55
N ALA A 345 -11.87 13.51 -28.07
CA ALA A 345 -12.38 12.24 -27.57
C ALA A 345 -13.31 12.45 -26.37
N LEU A 346 -12.87 13.21 -25.36
CA LEU A 346 -13.65 13.50 -24.16
C LEU A 346 -14.91 14.32 -24.46
N ALA A 347 -14.78 15.36 -25.27
CA ALA A 347 -15.91 16.18 -25.69
C ALA A 347 -16.95 15.35 -26.45
N CYS A 348 -16.51 14.51 -27.38
CA CYS A 348 -17.41 13.60 -28.11
C CYS A 348 -18.10 12.61 -27.17
N SER A 349 -17.39 12.03 -26.19
CA SER A 349 -17.99 11.14 -25.19
C SER A 349 -19.10 11.83 -24.42
N ARG A 350 -18.93 13.11 -24.07
CA ARG A 350 -19.91 13.89 -23.29
C ARG A 350 -21.14 14.27 -24.07
N LEU A 351 -20.97 14.51 -25.37
CA LEU A 351 -22.06 14.73 -26.31
C LEU A 351 -22.78 13.43 -26.70
N GLY A 352 -22.31 12.26 -26.24
CA GLY A 352 -22.85 10.97 -26.65
C GLY A 352 -22.48 10.58 -28.08
N HIS A 353 -21.50 11.26 -28.70
CA HIS A 353 -20.99 10.97 -30.03
C HIS A 353 -19.94 9.84 -29.96
N TRP A 354 -20.38 8.64 -29.53
CA TRP A 354 -19.50 7.53 -29.15
C TRP A 354 -18.60 7.03 -30.28
N THR A 355 -19.10 6.96 -31.53
CA THR A 355 -18.31 6.55 -32.70
C THR A 355 -17.16 7.52 -32.98
N SER A 356 -17.41 8.82 -32.85
CA SER A 356 -16.38 9.85 -33.03
C SER A 356 -15.37 9.82 -31.88
N ALA A 357 -15.84 9.63 -30.65
CA ALA A 357 -14.98 9.49 -29.48
C ALA A 357 -14.03 8.29 -29.61
N ALA A 358 -14.56 7.12 -30.01
CA ALA A 358 -13.77 5.90 -30.22
C ALA A 358 -12.66 6.12 -31.24
N ARG A 359 -12.94 6.76 -32.39
CA ARG A 359 -11.92 7.05 -33.41
C ARG A 359 -10.78 7.94 -32.87
N HIS A 360 -11.12 8.95 -32.06
CA HIS A 360 -10.10 9.81 -31.46
C HIS A 360 -9.27 9.07 -30.40
N PHE A 361 -9.89 8.21 -29.58
CA PHE A 361 -9.15 7.36 -28.63
C PHE A 361 -8.29 6.31 -29.32
N GLU A 362 -8.70 5.80 -30.48
CA GLU A 362 -7.93 4.83 -31.27
C GLU A 362 -6.65 5.49 -31.80
N SER A 363 -6.80 6.65 -32.45
CA SER A 363 -5.66 7.44 -32.89
C SER A 363 -4.76 7.91 -31.75
N LEU A 364 -5.31 8.10 -30.53
CA LEU A 364 -4.53 8.42 -29.35
C LEU A 364 -3.79 7.20 -28.81
N PHE A 365 -4.40 6.01 -28.85
CA PHE A 365 -3.78 4.76 -28.43
C PHE A 365 -2.61 4.36 -29.33
N ASP A 366 -2.70 4.59 -30.64
CA ASP A 366 -1.60 4.37 -31.58
C ASP A 366 -0.35 5.19 -31.24
N GLU A 367 -0.53 6.37 -30.66
CA GLU A 367 0.56 7.27 -30.25
C GLU A 367 1.00 7.02 -28.80
N GLU A 368 0.06 6.69 -27.92
CA GLU A 368 0.26 6.51 -26.49
C GLU A 368 -0.38 5.19 -26.01
N PRO A 369 0.27 4.04 -26.27
CA PRO A 369 -0.27 2.75 -25.87
C PRO A 369 -0.21 2.62 -24.34
N SER A 370 -1.39 2.69 -23.70
CA SER A 370 -1.53 2.64 -22.24
C SER A 370 -2.77 1.84 -21.83
N ALA A 371 -2.76 1.32 -20.61
CA ALA A 371 -3.92 0.61 -20.07
C ALA A 371 -5.13 1.54 -19.95
N HIS A 372 -4.87 2.82 -19.66
CA HIS A 372 -5.91 3.85 -19.60
C HIS A 372 -6.56 4.08 -20.97
N ASN A 373 -5.78 4.31 -22.02
CA ASN A 373 -6.32 4.57 -23.36
C ASN A 373 -7.04 3.33 -23.91
N ALA A 374 -6.53 2.12 -23.66
CA ALA A 374 -7.22 0.88 -24.00
C ALA A 374 -8.55 0.72 -23.26
N LEU A 375 -8.64 1.13 -21.98
CA LEU A 375 -9.90 1.13 -21.23
C LEU A 375 -10.89 2.17 -21.78
N GLN A 376 -10.44 3.35 -22.19
CA GLN A 376 -11.29 4.34 -22.86
C GLN A 376 -11.83 3.80 -24.18
N LEU A 377 -11.00 3.11 -24.96
CA LEU A 377 -11.44 2.41 -26.17
C LEU A 377 -12.47 1.32 -25.86
N ALA A 378 -12.21 0.47 -24.87
CA ALA A 378 -13.14 -0.57 -24.46
C ALA A 378 -14.51 -0.01 -24.10
N THR A 379 -14.54 1.04 -23.27
CA THR A 379 -15.81 1.65 -22.83
C THR A 379 -16.51 2.41 -23.95
N THR A 380 -15.78 3.20 -24.76
CA THR A 380 -16.39 3.99 -25.85
C THR A 380 -16.89 3.14 -27.01
N THR A 381 -16.20 2.05 -27.37
CA THR A 381 -16.66 1.11 -28.42
C THR A 381 -17.91 0.36 -28.00
N VAL A 382 -18.01 -0.10 -26.74
CA VAL A 382 -19.25 -0.66 -26.18
C VAL A 382 -20.39 0.35 -26.25
N MET A 383 -20.15 1.59 -25.82
CA MET A 383 -21.15 2.66 -25.88
C MET A 383 -21.54 3.05 -27.31
N ALA A 384 -20.64 2.85 -28.28
CA ALA A 384 -20.92 3.01 -29.71
C ALA A 384 -21.72 1.84 -30.32
N GLY A 385 -21.98 0.77 -29.55
CA GLY A 385 -22.73 -0.42 -29.97
C GLY A 385 -21.86 -1.59 -30.44
N SER A 386 -20.55 -1.42 -30.53
CA SER A 386 -19.58 -2.47 -30.88
C SER A 386 -19.15 -3.25 -29.65
N LEU A 387 -19.94 -4.26 -29.25
CA LEU A 387 -19.61 -5.08 -28.09
C LEU A 387 -18.29 -5.84 -28.29
N GLN A 388 -18.09 -6.49 -29.43
CA GLN A 388 -16.95 -7.37 -29.67
C GLN A 388 -15.62 -6.60 -29.57
N ASP A 389 -15.53 -5.46 -30.25
CA ASP A 389 -14.37 -4.56 -30.16
C ASP A 389 -14.12 -4.13 -28.71
N GLY A 390 -15.20 -3.83 -27.97
CA GLY A 390 -15.13 -3.50 -26.55
C GLY A 390 -14.56 -4.60 -25.67
N LEU A 391 -14.93 -5.85 -25.93
CA LEU A 391 -14.41 -7.04 -25.24
C LEU A 391 -12.93 -7.26 -25.55
N GLU A 392 -12.52 -7.09 -26.79
CA GLU A 392 -11.11 -7.19 -27.21
C GLU A 392 -10.27 -6.08 -26.55
N TRP A 393 -10.78 -4.86 -26.51
CA TRP A 393 -10.09 -3.73 -25.89
C TRP A 393 -9.97 -3.85 -24.37
N ILE A 394 -10.96 -4.40 -23.66
CA ILE A 394 -10.82 -4.63 -22.20
C ILE A 394 -9.80 -5.73 -21.91
N GLU A 395 -9.72 -6.77 -22.73
CA GLU A 395 -8.68 -7.80 -22.62
C GLU A 395 -7.30 -7.17 -22.83
N GLN A 396 -7.15 -6.34 -23.87
CA GLN A 396 -5.93 -5.60 -24.13
C GLN A 396 -5.58 -4.64 -22.98
N ALA A 397 -6.56 -3.92 -22.44
CA ALA A 397 -6.35 -3.03 -21.29
C ALA A 397 -5.88 -3.81 -20.05
N LEU A 398 -6.47 -4.97 -19.76
CA LEU A 398 -6.05 -5.85 -18.66
C LEU A 398 -4.65 -6.43 -18.89
N ALA A 399 -4.30 -6.79 -20.13
CA ALA A 399 -2.99 -7.33 -20.49
C ALA A 399 -1.88 -6.28 -20.34
N ILE A 400 -2.10 -5.07 -20.86
CA ILE A 400 -1.18 -3.93 -20.69
C ILE A 400 -1.03 -3.63 -19.19
N ASN A 401 -2.16 -3.54 -18.45
CA ASN A 401 -2.15 -3.20 -17.04
C ASN A 401 -1.46 -4.26 -16.16
N ALA A 402 -1.52 -5.54 -16.54
CA ALA A 402 -0.80 -6.61 -15.84
C ALA A 402 0.73 -6.42 -15.89
N GLN A 403 1.23 -5.76 -16.94
CA GLN A 403 2.65 -5.46 -17.12
C GLN A 403 3.03 -4.10 -16.54
N SER A 404 2.21 -3.07 -16.79
CA SER A 404 2.53 -1.69 -16.42
C SER A 404 2.11 -1.32 -15.00
N GLY A 405 1.01 -1.87 -14.50
CA GLY A 405 0.44 -1.54 -13.19
C GLY A 405 -0.08 -0.11 -13.08
N GLU A 406 -0.43 0.53 -14.21
CA GLU A 406 -0.89 1.92 -14.29
C GLU A 406 -2.19 2.19 -13.54
N LEU A 407 -3.11 1.23 -13.54
CA LEU A 407 -4.43 1.34 -12.95
C LEU A 407 -4.71 0.16 -12.00
N PRO A 408 -5.45 0.36 -10.90
CA PRO A 408 -5.92 -0.76 -10.10
C PRO A 408 -6.83 -1.67 -10.94
N ARG A 409 -6.59 -2.99 -10.93
CA ARG A 409 -7.37 -3.96 -11.71
C ARG A 409 -8.88 -3.79 -11.52
N MET A 410 -9.32 -3.55 -10.29
CA MET A 410 -10.73 -3.36 -9.97
C MET A 410 -11.31 -2.12 -10.66
N THR A 411 -10.54 -1.04 -10.82
CA THR A 411 -10.98 0.16 -11.54
C THR A 411 -11.26 -0.13 -13.01
N LEU A 412 -10.45 -0.98 -13.68
CA LEU A 412 -10.73 -1.39 -15.06
C LEU A 412 -12.06 -2.17 -15.13
N LEU A 413 -12.20 -3.19 -14.26
CA LEU A 413 -13.39 -4.05 -14.24
C LEU A 413 -14.66 -3.26 -13.93
N THR A 414 -14.65 -2.39 -12.90
CA THR A 414 -15.84 -1.60 -12.53
C THR A 414 -16.21 -0.58 -13.59
N SER A 415 -15.22 0.05 -14.24
CA SER A 415 -15.47 1.01 -15.33
C SER A 415 -16.11 0.31 -16.53
N PHE A 416 -15.59 -0.85 -16.91
CA PHE A 416 -16.12 -1.62 -18.03
C PHE A 416 -17.50 -2.20 -17.75
N VAL A 417 -17.74 -2.75 -16.55
CA VAL A 417 -19.07 -3.19 -16.11
C VAL A 417 -20.09 -2.05 -16.15
N THR A 418 -19.67 -0.84 -15.76
CA THR A 418 -20.52 0.36 -15.81
C THR A 418 -20.86 0.73 -17.25
N ALA A 419 -19.89 0.71 -18.17
CA ALA A 419 -20.14 0.97 -19.59
C ALA A 419 -21.09 -0.07 -20.21
N LEU A 420 -20.90 -1.37 -19.92
CA LEU A 420 -21.82 -2.43 -20.36
C LEU A 420 -23.25 -2.20 -19.86
N LYS A 421 -23.41 -1.78 -18.59
CA LYS A 421 -24.73 -1.41 -18.05
C LYS A 421 -25.37 -0.27 -18.82
N GLN A 422 -24.62 0.81 -19.06
CA GLN A 422 -25.10 2.00 -19.75
C GLN A 422 -25.46 1.71 -21.21
N ALA A 423 -24.74 0.80 -21.87
CA ALA A 423 -25.06 0.32 -23.21
C ALA A 423 -26.19 -0.72 -23.26
N GLY A 424 -26.83 -1.05 -22.13
CA GLY A 424 -27.91 -2.05 -22.07
C GLY A 424 -27.44 -3.51 -22.20
N ARG A 425 -26.14 -3.77 -22.02
CA ARG A 425 -25.47 -5.08 -22.17
C ARG A 425 -25.18 -5.71 -20.81
N ALA A 426 -26.21 -5.75 -19.96
CA ALA A 426 -26.05 -6.18 -18.57
C ALA A 426 -25.70 -7.67 -18.42
N ALA A 427 -26.13 -8.51 -19.36
CA ALA A 427 -25.82 -9.95 -19.33
C ALA A 427 -24.32 -10.18 -19.58
N GLU A 428 -23.73 -9.42 -20.50
CA GLU A 428 -22.31 -9.51 -20.88
C GLU A 428 -21.36 -8.98 -19.79
N ALA A 429 -21.88 -8.25 -18.79
CA ALA A 429 -21.09 -7.80 -17.65
C ALA A 429 -20.76 -8.93 -16.65
N MET A 430 -21.49 -10.05 -16.67
CA MET A 430 -21.38 -11.09 -15.65
C MET A 430 -19.98 -11.68 -15.45
N PRO A 431 -19.18 -11.98 -16.50
CA PRO A 431 -17.82 -12.49 -16.30
C PRO A 431 -16.93 -11.52 -15.51
N TYR A 432 -17.14 -10.21 -15.68
CA TYR A 432 -16.37 -9.18 -15.00
C TYR A 432 -16.89 -8.93 -13.58
N VAL A 433 -18.22 -8.99 -13.39
CA VAL A 433 -18.85 -8.96 -12.06
C VAL A 433 -18.40 -10.16 -11.22
N ASP A 434 -18.27 -11.34 -11.82
CA ASP A 434 -17.75 -12.54 -11.15
C ASP A 434 -16.28 -12.42 -10.76
N GLN A 435 -15.45 -11.82 -11.60
CA GLN A 435 -14.06 -11.50 -11.22
C GLN A 435 -13.98 -10.55 -10.02
N ILE A 436 -14.86 -9.55 -9.94
CA ILE A 436 -14.94 -8.66 -8.77
C ILE A 436 -15.38 -9.45 -7.53
N ARG A 437 -16.38 -10.34 -7.66
CA ARG A 437 -16.84 -11.23 -6.58
C ARG A 437 -15.71 -12.11 -6.05
N LEU A 438 -14.96 -12.75 -6.95
CA LEU A 438 -13.86 -13.64 -6.59
C LEU A 438 -12.76 -12.91 -5.83
N ALA A 439 -12.48 -11.64 -6.17
CA ALA A 439 -11.51 -10.83 -5.44
C ALA A 439 -11.88 -10.63 -3.96
N TYR A 440 -13.17 -10.58 -3.59
CA TYR A 440 -13.57 -10.58 -2.17
C TYR A 440 -13.32 -11.93 -1.50
N THR A 441 -13.56 -13.04 -2.20
CA THR A 441 -13.31 -14.39 -1.65
C THR A 441 -11.83 -14.68 -1.44
N GLU A 442 -10.97 -14.17 -2.33
CA GLU A 442 -9.51 -14.30 -2.22
C GLU A 442 -8.96 -13.42 -1.10
N LEU A 443 -9.51 -12.22 -0.92
CA LEU A 443 -9.09 -11.29 0.12
C LEU A 443 -9.51 -11.77 1.51
N GLY A 444 -10.67 -12.42 1.62
CA GLY A 444 -11.22 -12.96 2.86
C GLY A 444 -11.56 -11.90 3.92
N SER A 445 -11.58 -10.62 3.54
CA SER A 445 -11.91 -9.50 4.43
C SER A 445 -12.81 -8.49 3.73
N THR A 446 -13.81 -8.02 4.48
CA THR A 446 -14.73 -6.96 4.06
C THR A 446 -14.52 -5.65 4.83
N ASP A 447 -13.46 -5.56 5.65
CA ASP A 447 -13.12 -4.36 6.40
C ASP A 447 -12.92 -3.16 5.44
N PRO A 448 -13.61 -2.02 5.66
CA PRO A 448 -13.51 -0.86 4.77
C PRO A 448 -12.10 -0.32 4.57
N THR A 449 -11.23 -0.42 5.58
CA THR A 449 -9.84 0.03 5.50
C THR A 449 -9.03 -0.90 4.61
N VAL A 450 -9.22 -2.21 4.74
CA VAL A 450 -8.57 -3.22 3.90
C VAL A 450 -9.04 -3.12 2.45
N LEU A 451 -10.35 -2.97 2.23
CA LEU A 451 -10.92 -2.79 0.89
C LEU A 451 -10.38 -1.54 0.21
N TYR A 452 -10.37 -0.41 0.92
CA TYR A 452 -9.80 0.85 0.43
C TYR A 452 -8.32 0.70 0.08
N ALA A 453 -7.52 0.09 0.96
CA ALA A 453 -6.09 -0.15 0.71
C ALA A 453 -5.83 -1.02 -0.52
N ARG A 454 -6.76 -1.93 -0.85
CA ARG A 454 -6.70 -2.82 -2.02
C ARG A 454 -7.39 -2.26 -3.26
N SER A 455 -7.91 -1.03 -3.21
CA SER A 455 -8.70 -0.41 -4.28
C SER A 455 -9.90 -1.28 -4.70
N MET A 456 -10.46 -2.04 -3.75
CA MET A 456 -11.70 -2.76 -3.90
C MET A 456 -12.87 -1.81 -3.64
N PRO A 457 -14.02 -1.99 -4.33
CA PRO A 457 -15.25 -1.33 -3.89
C PRO A 457 -15.58 -1.69 -2.43
N PHE A 458 -16.40 -0.88 -1.76
CA PHE A 458 -16.97 -1.31 -0.48
C PHE A 458 -17.94 -2.47 -0.71
N PHE A 459 -17.98 -3.41 0.23
CA PHE A 459 -18.75 -4.64 0.08
C PHE A 459 -20.25 -4.37 -0.14
N SER A 460 -20.86 -3.51 0.69
CA SER A 460 -22.24 -3.03 0.49
C SER A 460 -22.49 -2.42 -0.89
N ALA A 461 -21.57 -1.58 -1.35
CA ALA A 461 -21.68 -0.94 -2.66
C ALA A 461 -21.57 -1.97 -3.80
N PHE A 462 -20.73 -2.98 -3.64
CA PHE A 462 -20.66 -4.09 -4.59
C PHE A 462 -21.97 -4.87 -4.63
N LEU A 463 -22.54 -5.26 -3.48
CA LEU A 463 -23.81 -6.00 -3.42
C LEU A 463 -24.94 -5.22 -4.11
N ALA A 464 -25.11 -3.95 -3.74
CA ALA A 464 -26.14 -3.08 -4.32
C ALA A 464 -25.98 -2.90 -5.84
N ASN A 465 -24.76 -2.64 -6.31
CA ASN A 465 -24.51 -2.36 -7.73
C ASN A 465 -24.51 -3.63 -8.59
N SER A 466 -24.14 -4.80 -8.03
CA SER A 466 -24.11 -6.07 -8.77
C SER A 466 -25.50 -6.69 -8.95
N LEU A 467 -26.47 -6.36 -8.09
CA LEU A 467 -27.79 -6.99 -8.05
C LEU A 467 -28.52 -6.98 -9.39
N GLY A 468 -28.49 -5.83 -10.09
CA GLY A 468 -29.17 -5.67 -11.37
C GLY A 468 -28.61 -6.61 -12.45
N PHE A 469 -27.29 -6.80 -12.48
CA PHE A 469 -26.62 -7.70 -13.42
C PHE A 469 -26.94 -9.16 -13.08
N VAL A 470 -26.82 -9.51 -11.79
CA VAL A 470 -27.04 -10.87 -11.31
C VAL A 470 -28.48 -11.32 -11.54
N ARG A 471 -29.47 -10.47 -11.25
CA ARG A 471 -30.88 -10.79 -11.52
C ARG A 471 -31.15 -10.92 -13.03
N ALA A 472 -30.58 -10.04 -13.84
CA ALA A 472 -30.77 -10.06 -15.29
C ALA A 472 -30.19 -11.35 -15.94
N ALA A 473 -29.04 -11.82 -15.45
CA ALA A 473 -28.36 -12.95 -16.06
C ALA A 473 -28.71 -14.33 -15.45
N LEU A 474 -28.93 -14.39 -14.13
CA LEU A 474 -29.10 -15.66 -13.40
C LEU A 474 -30.53 -15.84 -12.84
N GLY A 475 -31.33 -14.77 -12.76
CA GLY A 475 -32.62 -14.80 -12.07
C GLY A 475 -32.49 -14.91 -10.54
N PRO A 476 -33.63 -14.98 -9.82
CA PRO A 476 -33.65 -14.86 -8.35
C PRO A 476 -32.98 -16.04 -7.63
N GLU A 477 -33.29 -17.28 -7.99
CA GLU A 477 -32.77 -18.45 -7.26
C GLU A 477 -31.26 -18.66 -7.47
N GLN A 478 -30.81 -18.59 -8.73
CA GLN A 478 -29.38 -18.78 -9.05
C GLN A 478 -28.57 -17.56 -8.62
N GLY A 479 -29.15 -16.35 -8.71
CA GLY A 479 -28.54 -15.14 -8.15
C GLY A 479 -28.29 -15.24 -6.66
N ARG A 480 -29.28 -15.73 -5.88
CA ARG A 480 -29.11 -15.98 -4.44
C ARG A 480 -27.94 -16.94 -4.17
N ARG A 481 -27.85 -18.04 -4.91
CA ARG A 481 -26.75 -19.02 -4.79
C ARG A 481 -25.39 -18.43 -5.16
N TRP A 482 -25.34 -17.59 -6.20
CA TRP A 482 -24.12 -16.94 -6.66
C TRP A 482 -23.50 -16.04 -5.58
N TYR A 483 -24.31 -15.22 -4.92
CA TYR A 483 -23.87 -14.42 -3.77
C TYR A 483 -23.47 -15.30 -2.59
N ALA A 484 -24.29 -16.31 -2.25
CA ALA A 484 -24.05 -17.20 -1.11
C ALA A 484 -22.73 -17.98 -1.21
N HIS A 485 -22.19 -18.18 -2.42
CA HIS A 485 -20.87 -18.79 -2.62
C HIS A 485 -19.72 -18.02 -1.96
N MET A 486 -19.89 -16.74 -1.64
CA MET A 486 -18.87 -15.99 -0.90
C MET A 486 -18.82 -16.33 0.60
N LEU A 487 -19.94 -16.77 1.20
CA LEU A 487 -20.10 -16.92 2.65
C LEU A 487 -18.96 -17.72 3.33
N PRO A 488 -18.47 -18.85 2.78
CA PRO A 488 -17.40 -19.61 3.44
C PRO A 488 -16.07 -18.87 3.55
N SER A 489 -15.82 -17.89 2.66
CA SER A 489 -14.54 -17.21 2.53
C SER A 489 -14.51 -15.83 3.17
N LEU A 490 -15.66 -15.24 3.49
CA LEU A 490 -15.73 -13.89 4.08
C LEU A 490 -15.43 -13.91 5.58
N ASP A 491 -15.04 -12.76 6.13
CA ASP A 491 -14.91 -12.52 7.57
C ASP A 491 -16.28 -12.45 8.27
N ALA A 492 -16.29 -12.40 9.61
CA ALA A 492 -17.54 -12.45 10.38
C ALA A 492 -18.49 -11.28 10.07
N ALA A 493 -17.95 -10.08 9.86
CA ALA A 493 -18.72 -8.90 9.46
C ALA A 493 -19.34 -9.09 8.06
N GLY A 494 -18.54 -9.51 7.08
CA GLY A 494 -19.00 -9.73 5.72
C GLY A 494 -20.04 -10.84 5.61
N ARG A 495 -19.92 -11.91 6.39
CA ARG A 495 -20.96 -12.97 6.46
C ARG A 495 -22.28 -12.42 6.99
N ALA A 496 -22.25 -11.69 8.10
CA ALA A 496 -23.45 -11.11 8.69
C ALA A 496 -24.14 -10.10 7.75
N GLU A 497 -23.35 -9.25 7.08
CA GLU A 497 -23.85 -8.30 6.08
C GLU A 497 -24.48 -9.03 4.87
N LEU A 498 -23.79 -10.04 4.33
CA LEU A 498 -24.27 -10.81 3.20
C LEU A 498 -25.54 -11.61 3.52
N ASP A 499 -25.62 -12.24 4.69
CA ASP A 499 -26.82 -12.97 5.12
C ASP A 499 -28.04 -12.04 5.26
N ALA A 500 -27.85 -10.87 5.89
CA ALA A 500 -28.90 -9.86 6.01
C ALA A 500 -29.35 -9.35 4.63
N TRP A 501 -28.39 -9.11 3.73
CA TRP A 501 -28.66 -8.66 2.39
C TRP A 501 -29.42 -9.72 1.56
N LEU A 502 -28.99 -10.98 1.62
CA LEU A 502 -29.68 -12.10 0.95
C LEU A 502 -31.13 -12.27 1.44
N ALA A 503 -31.37 -12.13 2.75
CA ALA A 503 -32.71 -12.18 3.31
C ALA A 503 -33.59 -11.02 2.80
N SER A 504 -33.03 -9.82 2.66
CA SER A 504 -33.75 -8.64 2.18
C SER A 504 -34.07 -8.69 0.67
N GLU A 505 -33.11 -9.12 -0.16
CA GLU A 505 -33.22 -9.03 -1.62
C GLU A 505 -33.71 -10.31 -2.30
N PHE A 506 -33.57 -11.47 -1.65
CA PHE A 506 -33.97 -12.76 -2.23
C PHE A 506 -34.91 -13.56 -1.33
N GLY A 507 -35.29 -13.04 -0.16
CA GLY A 507 -36.14 -13.72 0.80
C GLY A 507 -35.39 -14.75 1.68
N PRO A 508 -36.10 -15.35 2.66
CA PRO A 508 -35.52 -16.33 3.57
C PRO A 508 -34.99 -17.55 2.82
N ALA A 509 -34.00 -18.23 3.39
CA ALA A 509 -33.50 -19.48 2.82
C ALA A 509 -34.66 -20.47 2.70
N LEU A 510 -34.95 -20.92 1.47
CA LEU A 510 -35.78 -22.09 1.26
C LEU A 510 -35.08 -23.24 1.99
N SER A 511 -35.69 -23.67 3.09
CA SER A 511 -35.30 -24.89 3.80
C SER A 511 -35.24 -26.02 2.78
N GLN A 512 -34.06 -26.61 2.59
CA GLN A 512 -33.92 -27.80 1.77
C GLN A 512 -34.83 -28.89 2.36
N ALA A 513 -35.82 -29.32 1.58
CA ALA A 513 -36.55 -30.56 1.78
C ALA A 513 -35.81 -31.69 1.05
#